data_AF-A0A2N5ZC83-F1
#
_entry.id   AF-A0A2N5ZC83-F1
#
_cell.length_a   1.000
_cell.length_b   1.000
_cell.length_c   1.000
_cell.angle_alpha   90.00
_cell.angle_beta   90.00
_cell.angle_gamma   90.00
#
_symmetry.space_group_name_H-M   'P 1'
#
loop_
_entity.id
_entity.type
_entity.pdbx_description
1 polymer ?
#
loop_
_entity_poly.entity_id
_entity_poly.type
_entity_poly.pdbx_seq_one_letter_code
_entity_poly.pdbx_strand_id
1 'polypeptide(L)'
;MNALDYSKKTKSLYLQTSSNYSLAFCYARHGKYKNAYSISKKQLDFLRPRDSAQAKYEITTAGFYSIIGYIQTEWNNLQEGLSYAQEGYNISKKDNNIRHKVHCTLMLTGVYYTLQEFNKALLLIEELEKNAEFKQTNSWLNIHAIAWKTRIYIKQGELEKATVILNAYKKKLDVAIEKKPDTILLRLVELYIAQFKIDEALELLERLAHFAEEHNKSIAAVDVELLKTKAYKLINRKEDAIESMIKAIVLSQPEGYIRSFINVGPEIEETLKEVSKLKSIRTSKPLDSVSEDYLKELLSAFVQEKSLHKRNSEETLSNRELDTLKLIAQELTNQEIAEQLFISITTVKTHVRNILLKLEVKNRNEAVSKAQEKGIL
;
A
#
# COMPACT_ATOMS: atom_id res chain seq x y z
N MET A 1 10.36 -35.68 -2.72
CA MET A 1 8.88 -35.58 -2.81
C MET A 1 8.48 -34.33 -2.04
N ASN A 2 8.01 -33.28 -2.72
CA ASN A 2 7.69 -32.03 -2.03
C ASN A 2 6.38 -32.19 -1.21
N ALA A 3 6.10 -31.29 -0.27
CA ALA A 3 4.93 -31.38 0.60
C ALA A 3 3.59 -31.42 -0.18
N LEU A 4 3.57 -30.83 -1.38
CA LEU A 4 2.40 -30.82 -2.27
C LEU A 4 2.15 -32.19 -2.94
N ASP A 5 3.22 -32.88 -3.34
CA ASP A 5 3.17 -34.23 -3.90
C ASP A 5 2.71 -35.24 -2.84
N TYR A 6 3.15 -35.05 -1.59
CA TYR A 6 2.69 -35.83 -0.46
C TYR A 6 1.22 -35.55 -0.12
N SER A 7 0.80 -34.28 -0.08
CA SER A 7 -0.60 -33.92 0.23
C SER A 7 -1.59 -34.45 -0.80
N LYS A 8 -1.22 -34.45 -2.09
CA LYS A 8 -2.04 -35.04 -3.16
C LYS A 8 -2.17 -36.55 -2.99
N LYS A 9 -1.12 -37.24 -2.53
CA LYS A 9 -1.14 -38.68 -2.23
C LYS A 9 -1.97 -39.01 -0.97
N THR A 10 -1.98 -38.16 0.05
CA THR A 10 -2.68 -38.40 1.32
C THR A 10 -4.17 -38.03 1.32
N LYS A 11 -4.71 -37.44 0.23
CA LYS A 11 -6.09 -36.92 0.13
C LYS A 11 -6.51 -35.97 1.27
N SER A 12 -5.55 -35.39 1.99
CA SER A 12 -5.82 -34.50 3.12
C SER A 12 -6.04 -33.08 2.59
N LEU A 13 -7.30 -32.65 2.60
CA LEU A 13 -7.71 -31.34 2.11
C LEU A 13 -6.99 -30.20 2.85
N TYR A 14 -6.83 -30.32 4.17
CA TYR A 14 -6.13 -29.33 5.00
C TYR A 14 -4.65 -29.18 4.63
N LEU A 15 -3.93 -30.28 4.43
CA LEU A 15 -2.51 -30.23 4.05
C LEU A 15 -2.33 -29.62 2.66
N GLN A 16 -3.25 -29.93 1.74
CA GLN A 16 -3.24 -29.35 0.41
C GLN A 16 -3.48 -27.84 0.44
N THR A 17 -4.51 -27.37 1.16
CA THR A 17 -4.81 -25.94 1.25
C THR A 17 -3.71 -25.16 1.97
N SER A 18 -3.17 -25.69 3.06
CA SER A 18 -2.09 -25.04 3.82
C SER A 18 -0.77 -24.95 3.03
N SER A 19 -0.42 -26.01 2.28
CA SER A 19 0.75 -26.00 1.40
C SER A 19 0.60 -25.00 0.25
N ASN A 20 -0.58 -24.99 -0.39
CA ASN A 20 -0.88 -24.03 -1.45
C ASN A 20 -0.89 -22.58 -0.95
N TYR A 21 -1.42 -22.35 0.26
CA TYR A 21 -1.39 -21.02 0.87
C TYR A 21 0.03 -20.57 1.14
N SER A 22 0.85 -21.42 1.77
CA SER A 22 2.26 -21.11 2.03
C SER A 22 3.02 -20.81 0.74
N LEU A 23 2.76 -21.57 -0.33
CA LEU A 23 3.37 -21.35 -1.63
C LEU A 23 2.91 -20.04 -2.29
N ALA A 24 1.60 -19.77 -2.31
CA ALA A 24 1.04 -18.52 -2.83
C ALA A 24 1.57 -17.30 -2.07
N PHE A 25 1.62 -17.38 -0.74
CA PHE A 25 2.19 -16.36 0.12
C PHE A 25 3.68 -16.12 -0.18
N CYS A 26 4.47 -17.18 -0.33
CA CYS A 26 5.88 -17.07 -0.72
C CYS A 26 6.03 -16.42 -2.09
N TYR A 27 5.22 -16.78 -3.08
CA TYR A 27 5.24 -16.13 -4.39
C TYR A 27 4.88 -14.66 -4.30
N ALA A 28 3.80 -14.31 -3.59
CA ALA A 28 3.40 -12.92 -3.39
C ALA A 28 4.53 -12.11 -2.74
N ARG A 29 5.17 -12.65 -1.70
CA ARG A 29 6.30 -12.00 -1.01
C ARG A 29 7.55 -11.79 -1.87
N HIS A 30 7.71 -12.52 -2.95
CA HIS A 30 8.83 -12.35 -3.88
C HIS A 30 8.44 -11.52 -5.11
N GLY A 31 7.21 -11.00 -5.18
CA GLY A 31 6.72 -10.33 -6.39
C GLY A 31 6.58 -11.31 -7.55
N LYS A 32 5.98 -12.48 -7.32
CA LYS A 32 5.58 -13.42 -8.38
C LYS A 32 4.06 -13.49 -8.40
N TYR A 33 3.42 -12.37 -8.67
CA TYR A 33 1.98 -12.17 -8.51
C TYR A 33 1.15 -13.02 -9.46
N LYS A 34 1.58 -13.24 -10.70
CA LYS A 34 0.86 -14.14 -11.62
C LYS A 34 0.74 -15.56 -11.06
N ASN A 35 1.83 -16.08 -10.47
CA ASN A 35 1.84 -17.40 -9.84
C ASN A 35 1.01 -17.43 -8.55
N ALA A 36 1.18 -16.43 -7.68
CA ALA A 36 0.43 -16.32 -6.43
C ALA A 36 -1.09 -16.22 -6.69
N TYR A 37 -1.49 -15.39 -7.65
CA TYR A 37 -2.87 -15.22 -8.08
C TYR A 37 -3.44 -16.53 -8.65
N SER A 38 -2.71 -17.18 -9.57
CA SER A 38 -3.17 -18.43 -10.19
C SER A 38 -3.43 -19.53 -9.16
N ILE A 39 -2.50 -19.73 -8.21
CA ILE A 39 -2.65 -20.72 -7.13
C ILE A 39 -3.83 -20.36 -6.24
N SER A 40 -3.92 -19.10 -5.82
CA SER A 40 -4.99 -18.63 -4.93
C SER A 40 -6.36 -18.79 -5.57
N LYS A 41 -6.51 -18.40 -6.85
CA LYS A 41 -7.77 -18.48 -7.58
C LYS A 41 -8.21 -19.93 -7.77
N LYS A 42 -7.31 -20.79 -8.27
CA LYS A 42 -7.58 -22.24 -8.41
C LYS A 42 -8.00 -22.88 -7.09
N GLN A 43 -7.36 -22.47 -5.99
CA GLN A 43 -7.69 -23.00 -4.68
C GLN A 43 -9.05 -22.52 -4.18
N LEU A 44 -9.43 -21.26 -4.39
CA LEU A 44 -10.77 -20.75 -4.06
C LEU A 44 -11.85 -21.42 -4.92
N ASP A 45 -11.63 -21.56 -6.22
CA ASP A 45 -12.59 -22.23 -7.12
C ASP A 45 -12.77 -23.70 -6.76
N PHE A 46 -11.72 -24.37 -6.29
CA PHE A 46 -11.81 -25.74 -5.78
C PHE A 46 -12.60 -25.83 -4.46
N LEU A 47 -12.62 -24.77 -3.65
CA LEU A 47 -13.34 -24.73 -2.38
C LEU A 47 -14.82 -24.30 -2.53
N ARG A 48 -15.17 -23.49 -3.54
CA ARG A 48 -16.53 -22.99 -3.80
C ARG A 48 -17.64 -24.06 -4.01
N PRO A 49 -17.43 -25.20 -4.72
CA PRO A 49 -18.52 -26.13 -5.02
C PRO A 49 -18.87 -27.12 -3.89
N ARG A 50 -18.47 -26.86 -2.63
CA ARG A 50 -18.79 -27.72 -1.48
C ARG A 50 -19.63 -26.97 -0.45
N ASP A 51 -20.83 -26.57 -0.87
CA ASP A 51 -21.90 -26.13 0.02
C ASP A 51 -22.15 -27.18 1.12
N SER A 52 -22.36 -26.72 2.35
CA SER A 52 -23.02 -27.44 3.46
C SER A 52 -22.24 -28.36 4.43
N ALA A 53 -20.92 -28.21 4.62
CA ALA A 53 -20.27 -28.75 5.83
C ALA A 53 -19.28 -27.76 6.47
N GLN A 54 -19.82 -27.04 7.47
CA GLN A 54 -19.20 -26.03 8.31
C GLN A 54 -17.86 -26.43 8.97
N ALA A 55 -17.02 -25.41 9.18
CA ALA A 55 -16.11 -25.25 10.32
C ALA A 55 -14.63 -25.76 10.27
N LYS A 56 -14.03 -26.16 9.14
CA LYS A 56 -12.59 -26.51 9.12
C LYS A 56 -11.68 -25.89 8.05
N TYR A 57 -12.17 -24.99 7.21
CA TYR A 57 -11.37 -24.45 6.08
C TYR A 57 -11.32 -22.92 6.01
N GLU A 58 -11.77 -22.21 7.05
CA GLU A 58 -11.84 -20.75 7.07
C GLU A 58 -10.46 -20.08 7.06
N ILE A 59 -9.45 -20.71 7.68
CA ILE A 59 -8.11 -20.15 7.87
C ILE A 59 -7.41 -19.89 6.52
N THR A 60 -7.11 -20.91 5.72
CA THR A 60 -6.38 -20.67 4.45
C THR A 60 -7.20 -19.87 3.43
N THR A 61 -8.53 -19.92 3.54
CA THR A 61 -9.45 -19.22 2.64
C THR A 61 -9.28 -17.72 2.74
N ALA A 62 -9.28 -17.16 3.96
CA ALA A 62 -9.07 -15.73 4.18
C ALA A 62 -7.74 -15.25 3.56
N GLY A 63 -6.67 -16.03 3.73
CA GLY A 63 -5.37 -15.73 3.16
C GLY A 63 -5.36 -15.68 1.64
N PHE A 64 -6.05 -16.59 0.96
CA PHE A 64 -6.17 -16.54 -0.51
C PHE A 64 -6.97 -15.33 -0.98
N TYR A 65 -8.07 -15.00 -0.32
CA TYR A 65 -8.84 -13.78 -0.59
C TYR A 65 -7.97 -12.53 -0.42
N SER A 66 -7.21 -12.41 0.67
CA SER A 66 -6.31 -11.28 0.91
C SER A 66 -5.17 -11.18 -0.11
N ILE A 67 -4.57 -12.30 -0.52
CA ILE A 67 -3.54 -12.32 -1.58
C ILE A 67 -4.12 -11.85 -2.91
N ILE A 68 -5.28 -12.38 -3.31
CA ILE A 68 -5.95 -11.97 -4.54
C ILE A 68 -6.31 -10.49 -4.49
N GLY A 69 -6.88 -10.03 -3.36
CA GLY A 69 -7.28 -8.63 -3.18
C GLY A 69 -6.10 -7.68 -3.37
N TYR A 70 -4.98 -7.96 -2.70
CA TYR A 70 -3.77 -7.15 -2.84
C TYR A 70 -3.21 -7.17 -4.26
N ILE A 71 -3.13 -8.34 -4.91
CA ILE A 71 -2.60 -8.46 -6.28
C ILE A 71 -3.50 -7.74 -7.29
N GLN A 72 -4.82 -7.90 -7.19
CA GLN A 72 -5.76 -7.20 -8.06
C GLN A 72 -5.63 -5.70 -7.90
N THR A 73 -5.50 -5.21 -6.67
CA THR A 73 -5.20 -3.79 -6.43
C THR A 73 -3.89 -3.38 -7.10
N GLU A 74 -2.82 -4.18 -7.00
CA GLU A 74 -1.54 -3.87 -7.65
C GLU A 74 -1.61 -3.81 -9.18
N TRP A 75 -2.46 -4.66 -9.79
CA TRP A 75 -2.83 -4.65 -11.20
C TRP A 75 -3.86 -3.57 -11.56
N ASN A 76 -4.10 -2.60 -10.65
CA ASN A 76 -5.01 -1.48 -10.82
C ASN A 76 -6.51 -1.86 -10.94
N ASN A 77 -6.89 -3.11 -10.61
CA ASN A 77 -8.28 -3.57 -10.50
C ASN A 77 -8.83 -3.23 -9.10
N LEU A 78 -8.97 -1.93 -8.83
CA LEU A 78 -9.17 -1.37 -7.49
C LEU A 78 -10.42 -1.89 -6.77
N GLN A 79 -11.58 -1.90 -7.44
CA GLN A 79 -12.85 -2.32 -6.84
C GLN A 79 -12.88 -3.81 -6.52
N GLU A 80 -12.43 -4.64 -7.46
CA GLU A 80 -12.33 -6.08 -7.25
C GLU A 80 -11.31 -6.38 -6.14
N GLY A 81 -10.14 -5.74 -6.18
CA GLY A 81 -9.11 -5.87 -5.15
C GLY A 81 -9.60 -5.53 -3.75
N LEU A 82 -10.34 -4.44 -3.60
CA LEU A 82 -10.97 -4.07 -2.33
C LEU A 82 -11.96 -5.13 -1.85
N SER A 83 -12.85 -5.60 -2.72
CA SER A 83 -13.85 -6.61 -2.37
C SER A 83 -13.20 -7.90 -1.86
N TYR A 84 -12.19 -8.43 -2.58
CA TYR A 84 -11.46 -9.62 -2.13
C TYR A 84 -10.69 -9.38 -0.83
N ALA A 85 -10.03 -8.23 -0.67
CA ALA A 85 -9.27 -7.92 0.54
C ALA A 85 -10.17 -7.79 1.78
N GLN A 86 -11.34 -7.16 1.63
CA GLN A 86 -12.36 -7.04 2.69
C GLN A 86 -12.91 -8.40 3.07
N GLU A 87 -13.23 -9.26 2.09
CA GLU A 87 -13.71 -10.61 2.35
C GLU A 87 -12.67 -11.42 3.13
N GLY A 88 -11.40 -11.37 2.70
CA GLY A 88 -10.29 -12.02 3.42
C GLY A 88 -10.13 -11.50 4.85
N TYR A 89 -10.21 -10.19 5.05
CA TYR A 89 -10.16 -9.59 6.38
C TYR A 89 -11.34 -10.04 7.26
N ASN A 90 -12.57 -10.00 6.75
CA ASN A 90 -13.78 -10.37 7.48
C ASN A 90 -13.77 -11.84 7.91
N ILE A 91 -13.36 -12.75 7.02
CA ILE A 91 -13.19 -14.17 7.35
C ILE A 91 -12.10 -14.33 8.43
N SER A 92 -10.97 -13.61 8.31
CA SER A 92 -9.84 -13.73 9.25
C SER A 92 -10.20 -13.33 10.69
N LYS A 93 -11.19 -12.46 10.91
CA LYS A 93 -11.61 -12.03 12.26
C LYS A 93 -12.00 -13.18 13.18
N LYS A 94 -12.56 -14.26 12.60
CA LYS A 94 -13.00 -15.46 13.31
C LYS A 94 -11.87 -16.46 13.59
N ASP A 95 -10.68 -16.23 13.03
CA ASP A 95 -9.53 -17.13 13.19
C ASP A 95 -8.96 -17.08 14.61
N ASN A 96 -8.35 -18.17 15.09
CA ASN A 96 -7.57 -18.15 16.34
C ASN A 96 -6.08 -17.90 16.09
N ASN A 97 -5.62 -17.90 14.84
CA ASN A 97 -4.23 -17.65 14.48
C ASN A 97 -3.95 -16.16 14.27
N ILE A 98 -3.30 -15.54 15.26
CA ILE A 98 -2.94 -14.12 15.22
C ILE A 98 -2.07 -13.74 14.01
N ARG A 99 -1.13 -14.59 13.57
CA ARG A 99 -0.25 -14.26 12.44
C ARG A 99 -1.03 -14.10 11.15
N HIS A 100 -2.07 -14.92 10.99
CA HIS A 100 -2.90 -14.90 9.80
C HIS A 100 -3.84 -13.68 9.80
N LYS A 101 -4.48 -13.37 10.94
CA LYS A 101 -5.21 -12.10 11.13
C LYS A 101 -4.36 -10.90 10.75
N VAL A 102 -3.16 -10.82 11.31
CA VAL A 102 -2.23 -9.73 11.04
C VAL A 102 -1.91 -9.64 9.55
N HIS A 103 -1.65 -10.76 8.87
CA HIS A 103 -1.40 -10.74 7.44
C HIS A 103 -2.58 -10.17 6.64
N CYS A 104 -3.80 -10.67 6.88
CA CYS A 104 -5.00 -10.18 6.20
C CYS A 104 -5.26 -8.69 6.46
N THR A 105 -5.09 -8.26 7.72
CA THR A 105 -5.18 -6.84 8.11
C THR A 105 -4.18 -5.97 7.36
N LEU A 106 -2.91 -6.39 7.27
CA LEU A 106 -1.86 -5.64 6.58
C LEU A 106 -2.05 -5.61 5.06
N MET A 107 -2.61 -6.66 4.45
CA MET A 107 -2.96 -6.65 3.03
C MET A 107 -4.09 -5.65 2.75
N LEU A 108 -5.17 -5.67 3.55
CA LEU A 108 -6.25 -4.69 3.43
C LEU A 108 -5.77 -3.26 3.71
N THR A 109 -4.85 -3.08 4.67
CA THR A 109 -4.18 -1.79 4.92
C THR A 109 -3.50 -1.26 3.67
N GLY A 110 -2.75 -2.10 2.95
CA GLY A 110 -2.11 -1.73 1.69
C GLY A 110 -3.10 -1.38 0.58
N VAL A 111 -4.25 -2.05 0.54
CA VAL A 111 -5.35 -1.72 -0.39
C VAL A 111 -5.94 -0.35 -0.04
N TYR A 112 -6.27 -0.09 1.23
CA TYR A 112 -6.76 1.22 1.65
C TYR A 112 -5.75 2.34 1.44
N TYR A 113 -4.46 2.09 1.66
CA TYR A 113 -3.40 3.03 1.31
C TYR A 113 -3.43 3.37 -0.18
N THR A 114 -3.58 2.37 -1.05
CA THR A 114 -3.63 2.55 -2.51
C THR A 114 -4.86 3.35 -2.94
N LEU A 115 -5.99 3.12 -2.29
CA LEU A 115 -7.24 3.88 -2.47
C LEU A 115 -7.21 5.25 -1.80
N GLN A 116 -6.12 5.60 -1.10
CA GLN A 116 -5.95 6.82 -0.31
C GLN A 116 -6.96 6.99 0.83
N GLU A 117 -7.56 5.88 1.26
CA GLU A 117 -8.40 5.83 2.46
C GLU A 117 -7.52 5.70 3.71
N PHE A 118 -6.60 6.65 3.90
CA PHE A 118 -5.53 6.60 4.92
C PHE A 118 -6.06 6.42 6.34
N ASN A 119 -7.20 7.01 6.68
CA ASN A 119 -7.81 6.86 7.99
C ASN A 119 -8.27 5.43 8.24
N LYS A 120 -8.94 4.80 7.27
CA LYS A 120 -9.33 3.39 7.38
C LYS A 120 -8.10 2.47 7.49
N ALA A 121 -7.05 2.77 6.73
CA ALA A 121 -5.78 2.05 6.84
C ALA A 121 -5.15 2.19 8.23
N LEU A 122 -5.09 3.40 8.80
CA LEU A 122 -4.55 3.63 10.15
C LEU A 122 -5.39 2.96 11.23
N LEU A 123 -6.72 3.05 11.15
CA LEU A 123 -7.63 2.41 12.09
C LEU A 123 -7.42 0.89 12.17
N LEU A 124 -7.20 0.23 11.03
CA LEU A 124 -6.88 -1.20 11.01
C LEU A 124 -5.58 -1.52 11.76
N ILE A 125 -4.55 -0.68 11.60
CA ILE A 125 -3.27 -0.88 12.29
C ILE A 125 -3.42 -0.58 13.78
N GLU A 126 -4.16 0.45 14.16
CA GLU A 126 -4.42 0.80 15.56
C GLU A 126 -5.24 -0.29 16.28
N GLU A 127 -6.25 -0.86 15.63
CA GLU A 127 -7.01 -2.00 16.14
C GLU A 127 -6.08 -3.21 16.36
N LEU A 128 -5.19 -3.47 15.40
CA LEU A 128 -4.18 -4.52 15.51
C LEU A 128 -3.22 -4.28 16.68
N GLU A 129 -2.74 -3.05 16.84
CA GLU A 129 -1.82 -2.64 17.91
C GLU A 129 -2.45 -2.74 19.30
N LYS A 130 -3.78 -2.69 19.44
CA LYS A 130 -4.47 -2.92 20.73
C LYS A 130 -4.41 -4.38 21.18
N ASN A 131 -4.19 -5.33 20.27
CA ASN A 131 -4.16 -6.75 20.59
C ASN A 131 -2.88 -7.14 21.37
N ALA A 132 -3.05 -7.72 22.56
CA ALA A 132 -1.93 -8.09 23.44
C ALA A 132 -1.01 -9.17 22.85
N GLU A 133 -1.57 -10.14 22.10
CA GLU A 133 -0.77 -11.17 21.42
C GLU A 133 0.09 -10.55 20.32
N PHE A 134 -0.45 -9.60 19.56
CA PHE A 134 0.32 -8.86 18.56
C PHE A 134 1.49 -8.10 19.20
N LYS A 135 1.26 -7.39 20.32
CA LYS A 135 2.33 -6.70 21.05
C LYS A 135 3.44 -7.64 21.52
N GLN A 136 3.10 -8.86 21.90
CA GLN A 136 4.05 -9.88 22.34
C GLN A 136 4.79 -10.56 21.17
N THR A 137 4.23 -10.51 19.96
CA THR A 137 4.96 -10.98 18.80
C THR A 137 6.10 -10.01 18.48
N ASN A 138 7.33 -10.34 18.87
CA ASN A 138 8.56 -9.69 18.37
C ASN A 138 8.82 -10.05 16.90
N SER A 139 7.81 -9.93 16.05
CA SER A 139 7.78 -10.55 14.73
C SER A 139 7.95 -9.53 13.61
N TRP A 140 8.41 -10.03 12.46
CA TRP A 140 8.46 -9.32 11.17
C TRP A 140 7.12 -8.65 10.78
N LEU A 141 5.99 -9.05 11.36
CA LEU A 141 4.70 -8.42 11.09
C LEU A 141 4.59 -7.01 11.68
N ASN A 142 5.24 -6.75 12.82
CA ASN A 142 5.29 -5.41 13.41
C ASN A 142 6.04 -4.44 12.50
N ILE A 143 7.07 -4.93 11.79
CA ILE A 143 7.84 -4.16 10.80
C ILE A 143 6.92 -3.67 9.68
N HIS A 144 6.05 -4.54 9.16
CA HIS A 144 5.12 -4.15 8.09
C HIS A 144 4.04 -3.17 8.58
N ALA A 145 3.52 -3.34 9.79
CA ALA A 145 2.58 -2.39 10.39
C ALA A 145 3.23 -0.98 10.50
N ILE A 146 4.44 -0.93 11.06
CA ILE A 146 5.24 0.30 11.16
C ILE A 146 5.52 0.90 9.78
N ALA A 147 5.89 0.06 8.81
CA ALA A 147 6.17 0.51 7.46
C ALA A 147 4.93 1.14 6.79
N TRP A 148 3.75 0.55 6.97
CA TRP A 148 2.49 1.12 6.47
C TRP A 148 2.14 2.44 7.16
N LYS A 149 2.19 2.52 8.50
CA LYS A 149 1.96 3.79 9.23
C LYS A 149 2.90 4.88 8.74
N THR A 150 4.19 4.55 8.62
CA THR A 150 5.22 5.47 8.12
C THR A 150 4.87 5.99 6.73
N ARG A 151 4.50 5.09 5.81
CA ARG A 151 4.14 5.45 4.43
C ARG A 151 2.91 6.36 4.39
N ILE A 152 1.91 6.07 5.23
CA ILE A 152 0.70 6.88 5.35
C ILE A 152 1.05 8.29 5.86
N TYR A 153 1.83 8.41 6.95
CA TYR A 153 2.24 9.72 7.47
C TYR A 153 3.06 10.53 6.49
N ILE A 154 3.98 9.89 5.73
CA ILE A 154 4.72 10.56 4.65
C ILE A 154 3.75 11.11 3.61
N LYS A 155 2.77 10.31 3.16
CA LYS A 155 1.78 10.75 2.17
C LYS A 155 0.85 11.86 2.68
N GLN A 156 0.56 11.90 3.97
CA GLN A 156 -0.21 12.96 4.60
C GLN A 156 0.62 14.23 4.88
N GLY A 157 1.95 14.21 4.64
CA GLY A 157 2.87 15.31 4.95
C GLY A 157 3.25 15.40 6.43
N GLU A 158 2.86 14.42 7.26
CA GLU A 158 3.14 14.36 8.69
C GLU A 158 4.55 13.79 8.96
N LEU A 159 5.58 14.44 8.39
CA LEU A 159 6.95 13.94 8.37
C LEU A 159 7.57 13.76 9.77
N GLU A 160 7.14 14.58 10.74
CA GLU A 160 7.57 14.45 12.13
C GLU A 160 7.09 13.14 12.75
N LYS A 161 5.80 12.77 12.57
CA LYS A 161 5.26 11.50 13.05
C LYS A 161 5.98 10.31 12.40
N ALA A 162 6.22 10.38 11.09
CA ALA A 162 7.00 9.37 10.37
C ALA A 162 8.43 9.24 10.94
N THR A 163 9.09 10.36 11.23
CA THR A 163 10.43 10.40 11.81
C THR A 163 10.48 9.79 13.21
N VAL A 164 9.54 10.16 14.08
CA VAL A 164 9.46 9.62 15.45
C VAL A 164 9.30 8.11 15.43
N ILE A 165 8.41 7.59 14.58
CA ILE A 165 8.15 6.15 14.46
C ILE A 165 9.39 5.40 13.96
N LEU A 166 10.02 5.88 12.89
CA LEU A 166 11.22 5.25 12.34
C LEU A 166 12.40 5.32 13.32
N ASN A 167 12.59 6.42 14.06
CA ASN A 167 13.67 6.54 15.06
C ASN A 167 13.44 5.63 16.27
N ALA A 168 12.20 5.56 16.77
CA ALA A 168 11.83 4.65 17.84
C ALA A 168 12.09 3.19 17.44
N TYR A 169 11.91 2.89 16.15
CA TYR A 169 12.18 1.57 15.61
C TYR A 169 13.68 1.32 15.36
N LYS A 170 14.43 2.30 14.83
CA LYS A 170 15.89 2.23 14.61
C LYS A 170 16.63 1.87 15.90
N LYS A 171 16.27 2.49 17.03
CA LYS A 171 16.82 2.15 18.36
C LYS A 171 16.56 0.69 18.78
N LYS A 172 15.44 0.10 18.35
CA LYS A 172 15.12 -1.32 18.61
C LYS A 172 15.80 -2.27 17.62
N LEU A 173 16.31 -1.75 16.51
CA LEU A 173 16.86 -2.48 15.37
C LEU A 173 18.38 -2.66 15.40
N ASP A 174 19.12 -1.79 16.10
CA ASP A 174 20.58 -1.89 16.27
C ASP A 174 21.03 -3.24 16.88
N VAL A 175 20.08 -4.07 17.33
CA VAL A 175 20.28 -5.41 17.90
C VAL A 175 19.99 -6.57 16.92
N ALA A 176 19.38 -6.35 15.73
CA ALA A 176 18.83 -7.48 14.94
C ALA A 176 18.78 -7.38 13.38
N ILE A 177 19.24 -6.33 12.70
CA ILE A 177 19.15 -6.23 11.23
C ILE A 177 20.36 -6.83 10.50
N GLU A 178 20.51 -8.15 10.51
CA GLU A 178 21.37 -8.80 9.52
C GLU A 178 20.59 -9.59 8.46
N LYS A 179 19.25 -9.68 8.55
CA LYS A 179 18.52 -10.67 7.73
C LYS A 179 17.46 -10.17 6.75
N LYS A 180 16.73 -9.06 6.99
CA LYS A 180 15.61 -8.59 6.12
C LYS A 180 15.35 -7.08 6.16
N PRO A 181 16.26 -6.25 5.61
CA PRO A 181 16.25 -4.79 5.78
C PRO A 181 15.30 -4.03 4.82
N ASP A 182 14.85 -4.64 3.72
CA ASP A 182 14.20 -3.95 2.59
C ASP A 182 12.97 -3.10 2.98
N THR A 183 12.03 -3.67 3.72
CA THR A 183 10.70 -3.08 3.92
C THR A 183 10.76 -1.76 4.68
N ILE A 184 11.56 -1.66 5.74
CA ILE A 184 11.68 -0.43 6.53
C ILE A 184 12.70 0.53 5.94
N LEU A 185 13.80 0.03 5.37
CA LEU A 185 14.76 0.91 4.71
C LEU A 185 14.14 1.64 3.51
N LEU A 186 13.26 0.99 2.74
CA LEU A 186 12.50 1.67 1.69
C LEU A 186 11.62 2.81 2.24
N ARG A 187 11.04 2.66 3.43
CA ARG A 187 10.27 3.75 4.07
C ARG A 187 11.18 4.86 4.59
N LEU A 188 12.39 4.52 5.05
CA LEU A 188 13.40 5.50 5.42
C LEU A 188 13.87 6.31 4.20
N VAL A 189 14.07 5.66 3.05
CA VAL A 189 14.35 6.34 1.78
C VAL A 189 13.21 7.30 1.41
N GLU A 190 11.95 6.85 1.45
CA GLU A 190 10.80 7.72 1.17
C GLU A 190 10.77 8.93 2.12
N LEU A 191 11.10 8.75 3.40
CA LEU A 191 11.21 9.85 4.36
C LEU A 191 12.35 10.81 4.01
N TYR A 192 13.54 10.30 3.67
CA TYR A 192 14.67 11.13 3.25
C TYR A 192 14.35 11.94 2.00
N ILE A 193 13.72 11.33 0.99
CA ILE A 193 13.24 12.04 -0.20
C ILE A 193 12.25 13.14 0.19
N ALA A 194 11.29 12.85 1.07
CA ALA A 194 10.31 13.84 1.53
C ALA A 194 10.94 14.97 2.36
N GLN A 195 12.08 14.73 3.00
CA GLN A 195 12.88 15.71 3.74
C GLN A 195 13.94 16.42 2.87
N PHE A 196 13.95 16.18 1.54
CA PHE A 196 14.97 16.68 0.61
C PHE A 196 16.41 16.26 0.93
N LYS A 197 16.59 15.16 1.66
CA LYS A 197 17.88 14.51 1.95
C LYS A 197 18.21 13.51 0.84
N ILE A 198 18.46 14.04 -0.36
CA ILE A 198 18.51 13.21 -1.58
C ILE A 198 19.78 12.36 -1.65
N ASP A 199 20.91 12.87 -1.15
CA ASP A 199 22.17 12.14 -1.18
C ASP A 199 22.11 10.91 -0.26
N GLU A 200 21.59 11.06 0.96
CA GLU A 200 21.40 9.94 1.90
C GLU A 200 20.37 8.92 1.38
N ALA A 201 19.35 9.39 0.66
CA ALA A 201 18.38 8.52 0.01
C ALA A 201 19.03 7.68 -1.10
N LEU A 202 19.83 8.30 -1.96
CA LEU A 202 20.51 7.62 -3.07
C LEU A 202 21.56 6.61 -2.57
N GLU A 203 22.36 6.95 -1.55
CA GLU A 203 23.31 6.02 -0.93
C GLU A 203 22.60 4.76 -0.41
N LEU A 204 21.48 4.95 0.29
CA LEU A 204 20.69 3.84 0.81
C LEU A 204 20.02 3.01 -0.29
N LEU A 205 19.57 3.66 -1.37
CA LEU A 205 18.98 3.00 -2.54
C LEU A 205 19.99 2.11 -3.27
N GLU A 206 21.26 2.50 -3.35
CA GLU A 206 22.30 1.64 -3.94
C GLU A 206 22.53 0.37 -3.12
N ARG A 207 22.59 0.49 -1.79
CA ARG A 207 22.69 -0.67 -0.90
C ARG A 207 21.48 -1.61 -1.03
N LEU A 208 20.29 -1.04 -1.17
CA LEU A 208 19.06 -1.80 -1.35
C LEU A 208 18.97 -2.48 -2.72
N ALA A 209 19.48 -1.85 -3.78
CA ALA A 209 19.56 -2.44 -5.11
C ALA A 209 20.35 -3.75 -5.08
N HIS A 210 21.57 -3.72 -4.51
CA HIS A 210 22.41 -4.90 -4.38
C HIS A 210 21.74 -6.02 -3.57
N PHE A 211 21.13 -5.67 -2.43
CA PHE A 211 20.41 -6.64 -1.60
C PHE A 211 19.23 -7.28 -2.34
N ALA A 212 18.45 -6.49 -3.09
CA ALA A 212 17.28 -6.97 -3.82
C ALA A 212 17.66 -7.93 -4.96
N GLU A 213 18.76 -7.66 -5.67
CA GLU A 213 19.31 -8.53 -6.70
C GLU A 213 19.81 -9.86 -6.11
N GLU A 214 20.66 -9.80 -5.08
CA GLU A 214 21.22 -11.00 -4.42
C GLU A 214 20.12 -11.94 -3.91
N HIS A 215 19.04 -11.38 -3.38
CA HIS A 215 17.95 -12.14 -2.74
C HIS A 215 16.74 -12.36 -3.66
N ASN A 216 16.83 -12.03 -4.96
CA ASN A 216 15.75 -12.17 -5.93
C ASN A 216 14.41 -11.53 -5.47
N LYS A 217 14.48 -10.31 -4.94
CA LYS A 217 13.32 -9.53 -4.45
C LYS A 217 12.78 -8.62 -5.55
N SER A 218 12.04 -9.19 -6.49
CA SER A 218 11.57 -8.49 -7.69
C SER A 218 10.80 -7.19 -7.39
N ILE A 219 9.90 -7.20 -6.41
CA ILE A 219 9.15 -5.97 -6.06
C ILE A 219 10.01 -4.90 -5.39
N ALA A 220 10.95 -5.29 -4.52
CA ALA A 220 11.83 -4.34 -3.88
C ALA A 220 12.76 -3.68 -4.90
N ALA A 221 13.25 -4.44 -5.89
CA ALA A 221 14.04 -3.89 -7.00
C ALA A 221 13.26 -2.85 -7.81
N VAL A 222 11.97 -3.10 -8.09
CA VAL A 222 11.10 -2.11 -8.75
C VAL A 222 10.93 -0.86 -7.88
N ASP A 223 10.62 -1.01 -6.59
CA ASP A 223 10.49 0.13 -5.67
C ASP A 223 11.79 0.95 -5.59
N VAL A 224 12.95 0.31 -5.58
CA VAL A 224 14.27 0.98 -5.59
C VAL A 224 14.43 1.84 -6.85
N GLU A 225 14.22 1.27 -8.04
CA GLU A 225 14.40 1.99 -9.30
C GLU A 225 13.39 3.14 -9.47
N LEU A 226 12.17 2.98 -8.98
CA LEU A 226 11.16 4.04 -8.96
C LEU A 226 11.54 5.19 -8.00
N LEU A 227 12.07 4.87 -6.82
CA LEU A 227 12.53 5.88 -5.87
C LEU A 227 13.81 6.58 -6.34
N LYS A 228 14.73 5.86 -7.01
CA LYS A 228 15.88 6.47 -7.72
C LYS A 228 15.39 7.44 -8.78
N THR A 229 14.40 7.04 -9.60
CA THR A 229 13.80 7.92 -10.60
C THR A 229 13.28 9.23 -9.98
N LYS A 230 12.52 9.11 -8.87
CA LYS A 230 12.01 10.28 -8.14
C LYS A 230 13.13 11.15 -7.58
N ALA A 231 14.12 10.54 -6.93
CA ALA A 231 15.27 11.24 -6.35
C ALA A 231 16.08 11.99 -7.41
N TYR A 232 16.46 11.33 -8.52
CA TYR A 232 17.18 11.95 -9.62
C TYR A 232 16.42 13.09 -10.27
N LYS A 233 15.09 12.96 -10.41
CA LYS A 233 14.25 14.05 -10.89
C LYS A 233 14.31 15.29 -9.99
N LEU A 234 14.28 15.11 -8.66
CA LEU A 234 14.35 16.23 -7.71
C LEU A 234 15.66 17.03 -7.79
N ILE A 235 16.76 16.38 -8.20
CA ILE A 235 18.07 17.02 -8.38
C ILE A 235 18.40 17.30 -9.86
N ASN A 236 17.40 17.27 -10.74
CA ASN A 236 17.52 17.55 -12.18
C ASN A 236 18.50 16.65 -12.95
N ARG A 237 18.80 15.45 -12.44
CA ARG A 237 19.61 14.42 -13.11
C ARG A 237 18.74 13.58 -14.06
N LYS A 238 18.36 14.22 -15.17
CA LYS A 238 17.37 13.69 -16.12
C LYS A 238 17.74 12.33 -16.72
N GLU A 239 18.99 12.17 -17.12
CA GLU A 239 19.48 10.95 -17.78
C GLU A 239 19.44 9.75 -16.82
N ASP A 240 19.89 9.93 -15.58
CA ASP A 240 19.84 8.89 -14.54
C ASP A 240 18.40 8.53 -14.15
N ALA A 241 17.50 9.53 -14.12
CA ALA A 241 16.08 9.30 -13.88
C ALA A 241 15.45 8.45 -15.00
N ILE A 242 15.79 8.72 -16.27
CA ILE A 242 15.33 7.94 -17.42
C ILE A 242 15.87 6.51 -17.37
N GLU A 243 17.16 6.33 -17.06
CA GLU A 243 17.76 5.01 -16.94
C GLU A 243 17.08 4.17 -15.85
N SER A 244 16.90 4.76 -14.66
CA SER A 244 16.22 4.11 -13.54
C SER A 244 14.77 3.77 -13.88
N MET A 245 14.06 4.68 -14.58
CA MET A 245 12.69 4.43 -15.04
C MET A 245 12.61 3.25 -16.02
N ILE A 246 13.55 3.15 -16.96
CA ILE A 246 13.61 2.01 -17.91
C ILE A 246 13.81 0.70 -17.14
N LYS A 247 14.73 0.65 -16.17
CA LYS A 247 14.95 -0.53 -15.32
C LYS A 247 13.67 -0.91 -14.57
N ALA A 248 12.98 0.06 -13.96
CA ALA A 248 11.72 -0.17 -13.26
C ALA A 248 10.67 -0.82 -14.18
N ILE A 249 10.48 -0.29 -15.39
CA ILE A 249 9.51 -0.80 -16.38
C ILE A 249 9.84 -2.24 -16.80
N VAL A 250 11.12 -2.52 -17.10
CA VAL A 250 11.57 -3.85 -17.54
C VAL A 250 11.40 -4.88 -16.42
N LEU A 251 11.66 -4.50 -15.16
CA LEU A 251 11.49 -5.37 -14.00
C LEU A 251 10.01 -5.64 -13.68
N SER A 252 9.12 -4.69 -13.95
CA SER A 252 7.71 -4.78 -13.58
C SER A 252 6.80 -5.40 -14.64
N GLN A 253 7.13 -5.25 -15.93
CA GLN A 253 6.31 -5.75 -17.05
C GLN A 253 5.99 -7.26 -17.02
N PRO A 254 6.87 -8.18 -16.56
CA PRO A 254 6.54 -9.61 -16.56
C PRO A 254 5.39 -9.94 -15.61
N GLU A 255 5.26 -9.18 -14.53
CA GLU A 255 4.25 -9.37 -13.49
C GLU A 255 3.11 -8.34 -13.57
N GLY A 256 3.27 -7.27 -14.35
CA GLY A 256 2.24 -6.26 -14.62
C GLY A 256 2.00 -5.27 -13.49
N TYR A 257 3.03 -4.83 -12.75
CA TYR A 257 2.83 -3.91 -11.62
C TYR A 257 2.43 -2.52 -12.09
N ILE A 258 1.27 -2.03 -11.68
CA ILE A 258 0.82 -0.69 -12.06
C ILE A 258 0.88 0.23 -10.85
N ARG A 259 0.38 -0.22 -9.70
CA ARG A 259 0.28 0.63 -8.51
C ARG A 259 1.61 1.00 -7.90
N SER A 260 2.67 0.20 -8.04
CA SER A 260 4.02 0.60 -7.66
C SER A 260 4.40 1.95 -8.28
N PHE A 261 4.09 2.19 -9.57
CA PHE A 261 4.37 3.46 -10.25
C PHE A 261 3.47 4.57 -9.72
N ILE A 262 2.16 4.34 -9.70
CA ILE A 262 1.18 5.36 -9.29
C ILE A 262 1.40 5.81 -7.84
N ASN A 263 1.72 4.87 -6.95
CA ASN A 263 1.92 5.13 -5.53
C ASN A 263 3.16 5.99 -5.23
N VAL A 264 4.16 6.03 -6.13
CA VAL A 264 5.31 6.94 -5.99
C VAL A 264 4.86 8.40 -6.08
N GLY A 265 3.93 8.67 -7.00
CA GLY A 265 3.25 9.94 -7.18
C GLY A 265 3.36 10.50 -8.61
N PRO A 266 2.67 11.62 -8.90
CA PRO A 266 2.64 12.24 -10.23
C PRO A 266 4.01 12.75 -10.71
N GLU A 267 4.98 12.90 -9.81
CA GLU A 267 6.30 13.43 -10.12
C GLU A 267 7.03 12.57 -11.16
N ILE A 268 6.84 11.25 -11.18
CA ILE A 268 7.53 10.35 -12.11
C ILE A 268 6.86 10.22 -13.48
N GLU A 269 5.63 10.73 -13.66
CA GLU A 269 4.86 10.58 -14.89
C GLU A 269 5.53 11.25 -16.10
N GLU A 270 6.18 12.40 -15.88
CA GLU A 270 6.91 13.09 -16.95
C GLU A 270 8.08 12.25 -17.46
N THR A 271 8.85 11.63 -16.56
CA THR A 271 9.94 10.71 -16.94
C THR A 271 9.41 9.50 -17.69
N LEU A 272 8.24 8.98 -17.31
CA LEU A 272 7.56 7.91 -18.05
C LEU A 272 7.18 8.35 -19.48
N LYS A 273 6.66 9.58 -19.65
CA LYS A 273 6.38 10.16 -20.98
C LYS A 273 7.64 10.35 -21.81
N GLU A 274 8.75 10.73 -21.19
CA GLU A 274 10.04 10.86 -21.85
C GLU A 274 10.56 9.52 -22.34
N VAL A 275 10.46 8.45 -21.55
CA VAL A 275 10.79 7.08 -21.99
C VAL A 275 9.94 6.69 -23.20
N SER A 276 8.63 6.96 -23.16
CA SER A 276 7.73 6.71 -24.30
C SER A 276 8.13 7.46 -25.56
N LYS A 277 8.46 8.74 -25.43
CA LYS A 277 8.96 9.55 -26.55
C LYS A 277 10.31 9.04 -27.07
N LEU A 278 11.23 8.66 -26.20
CA LEU A 278 12.54 8.15 -26.59
C LEU A 278 12.41 6.81 -27.33
N LYS A 279 11.54 5.92 -26.86
CA LYS A 279 11.29 4.62 -27.49
C LYS A 279 10.76 4.77 -28.92
N SER A 280 9.99 5.82 -29.23
CA SER A 280 9.46 6.03 -30.59
C SER A 280 10.48 6.62 -31.58
N ILE A 281 11.60 7.18 -31.11
CA ILE A 281 12.58 7.89 -31.96
C ILE A 281 13.99 7.31 -31.90
N ARG A 282 14.29 6.41 -30.95
CA ARG A 282 15.61 5.82 -30.75
C ARG A 282 15.51 4.32 -30.48
N THR A 283 16.47 3.58 -31.01
CA THR A 283 16.65 2.15 -30.75
C THR A 283 17.87 1.97 -29.85
N SER A 284 17.71 1.23 -28.75
CA SER A 284 18.82 0.86 -27.87
C SER A 284 18.41 -0.36 -27.05
N LYS A 285 19.36 -1.25 -26.73
CA LYS A 285 19.06 -2.53 -26.04
C LYS A 285 18.15 -2.40 -24.79
N PRO A 286 18.33 -1.40 -23.90
CA PRO A 286 17.41 -1.21 -22.78
C PRO A 286 16.00 -0.76 -23.20
N LEU A 287 15.90 0.18 -24.14
CA LEU A 287 14.61 0.68 -24.65
C LEU A 287 13.85 -0.38 -25.45
N ASP A 288 14.57 -1.24 -26.18
CA ASP A 288 13.98 -2.31 -26.98
C ASP A 288 13.33 -3.38 -26.08
N SER A 289 13.81 -3.52 -24.85
CA SER A 289 13.27 -4.45 -23.85
C SER A 289 11.96 -3.96 -23.20
N VAL A 290 11.65 -2.66 -23.33
CA VAL A 290 10.42 -2.06 -22.81
C VAL A 290 9.23 -2.43 -23.68
N SER A 291 8.19 -3.00 -23.10
CA SER A 291 6.93 -3.26 -23.81
C SER A 291 6.15 -1.97 -24.09
N GLU A 292 5.74 -1.74 -25.34
CA GLU A 292 4.90 -0.58 -25.70
C GLU A 292 3.50 -0.64 -25.08
N ASP A 293 2.90 -1.83 -25.04
CA ASP A 293 1.55 -2.02 -24.51
C ASP A 293 1.51 -1.74 -23.01
N TYR A 294 2.52 -2.24 -22.28
CA TYR A 294 2.64 -1.98 -20.86
C TYR A 294 2.94 -0.50 -20.56
N LEU A 295 3.73 0.17 -21.40
CA LEU A 295 3.97 1.61 -21.28
C LEU A 295 2.69 2.44 -21.49
N LYS A 296 1.86 2.07 -22.48
CA LYS A 296 0.54 2.67 -22.70
C LYS A 296 -0.39 2.43 -21.51
N GLU A 297 -0.37 1.23 -20.95
CA GLU A 297 -1.15 0.86 -19.76
C GLU A 297 -0.76 1.71 -18.54
N LEU A 298 0.54 1.86 -18.25
CA LEU A 298 1.04 2.71 -17.17
C LEU A 298 0.62 4.18 -17.35
N LEU A 299 0.80 4.74 -18.55
CA LEU A 299 0.40 6.12 -18.85
C LEU A 299 -1.12 6.32 -18.70
N SER A 300 -1.93 5.37 -19.17
CA SER A 300 -3.38 5.38 -18.99
C SER A 300 -3.77 5.34 -17.51
N ALA A 301 -3.09 4.53 -16.71
CA ALA A 301 -3.32 4.46 -15.26
C ALA A 301 -3.05 5.81 -14.56
N PHE A 302 -2.01 6.56 -14.95
CA PHE A 302 -1.79 7.92 -14.41
C PHE A 302 -2.92 8.90 -14.79
N VAL A 303 -3.45 8.81 -16.00
CA VAL A 303 -4.60 9.64 -16.43
C VAL A 303 -5.85 9.31 -15.61
N GLN A 304 -6.15 8.02 -15.44
CA GLN A 304 -7.27 7.55 -14.63
C GLN A 304 -7.11 8.01 -13.18
N GLU A 305 -5.92 7.83 -12.60
CA GLU A 305 -5.63 8.24 -11.23
C GLU A 305 -5.89 9.73 -10.99
N LYS A 306 -5.46 10.61 -11.91
CA LYS A 306 -5.73 12.05 -11.82
C LYS A 306 -7.22 12.37 -11.83
N SER A 307 -7.99 11.69 -12.68
CA SER A 307 -9.44 11.90 -12.76
C SER A 307 -10.15 11.44 -11.48
N LEU A 308 -9.71 10.31 -10.91
CA LEU A 308 -10.20 9.80 -9.61
C LEU A 308 -9.86 10.76 -8.47
N HIS A 309 -8.62 11.27 -8.41
CA HIS A 309 -8.24 12.26 -7.39
C HIS A 309 -9.08 13.53 -7.48
N LYS A 310 -9.30 14.04 -8.69
CA LYS A 310 -10.11 15.24 -8.88
C LYS A 310 -11.52 15.02 -8.33
N ARG A 311 -12.16 13.91 -8.71
CA ARG A 311 -13.49 13.53 -8.20
C ARG A 311 -13.50 13.36 -6.69
N ASN A 312 -12.54 12.61 -6.12
CA ASN A 312 -12.44 12.40 -4.69
C ASN A 312 -12.22 13.71 -3.93
N SER A 313 -11.42 14.65 -4.45
CA SER A 313 -11.22 15.96 -3.82
C SER A 313 -12.50 16.80 -3.75
N GLU A 314 -13.40 16.59 -4.71
CA GLU A 314 -14.72 17.22 -4.77
C GLU A 314 -15.73 16.52 -3.85
N GLU A 315 -15.64 15.20 -3.67
CA GLU A 315 -16.61 14.37 -2.92
C GLU A 315 -16.21 14.06 -1.46
N THR A 316 -14.92 14.04 -1.11
CA THR A 316 -14.41 13.59 0.20
C THR A 316 -13.85 14.73 1.04
N LEU A 317 -14.01 14.61 2.36
CA LEU A 317 -13.43 15.56 3.31
C LEU A 317 -11.90 15.46 3.30
N SER A 318 -11.23 16.59 3.11
CA SER A 318 -9.78 16.70 3.26
C SER A 318 -9.36 16.55 4.73
N ASN A 319 -8.07 16.28 5.01
CA ASN A 319 -7.57 16.17 6.38
C ASN A 319 -7.89 17.41 7.24
N ARG A 320 -7.75 18.63 6.67
CA ARG A 320 -8.08 19.87 7.39
C ARG A 320 -9.58 20.00 7.67
N GLU A 321 -10.42 19.56 6.73
CA GLU A 321 -11.86 19.49 6.92
C GLU A 321 -12.24 18.43 7.96
N LEU A 322 -11.53 17.30 8.01
CA LEU A 322 -11.72 16.27 9.04
C LEU A 322 -11.27 16.73 10.43
N ASP A 323 -10.13 17.40 10.55
CA ASP A 323 -9.66 17.97 11.81
C ASP A 323 -10.66 19.01 12.30
N THR A 324 -11.14 19.88 11.40
CA THR A 324 -12.22 20.83 11.70
C THR A 324 -13.48 20.08 12.16
N LEU A 325 -13.90 19.02 11.48
CA LEU A 325 -15.08 18.22 11.81
C LEU A 325 -14.96 17.51 13.18
N LYS A 326 -13.77 17.01 13.54
CA LYS A 326 -13.51 16.42 14.86
C LYS A 326 -13.67 17.46 15.98
N LEU A 327 -13.18 18.68 15.77
CA LEU A 327 -13.35 19.76 16.73
C LEU A 327 -14.80 20.28 16.76
N ILE A 328 -15.51 20.23 15.63
CA ILE A 328 -16.95 20.49 15.59
C ILE A 328 -17.71 19.49 16.47
N ALA A 329 -17.32 18.22 16.44
CA ALA A 329 -17.92 17.15 17.25
C ALA A 329 -17.60 17.27 18.76
N GLN A 330 -16.59 18.07 19.12
CA GLN A 330 -16.31 18.48 20.50
C GLN A 330 -17.08 19.76 20.90
N GLU A 331 -18.06 20.18 20.09
CA GLU A 331 -18.91 21.35 20.30
C GLU A 331 -18.17 22.70 20.30
N LEU A 332 -16.92 22.75 19.81
CA LEU A 332 -16.13 23.98 19.77
C LEU A 332 -16.66 25.00 18.75
N THR A 333 -16.63 26.28 19.11
CA THR A 333 -16.98 27.40 18.23
C THR A 333 -15.92 27.57 17.12
N ASN A 334 -16.28 28.25 16.03
CA ASN A 334 -15.33 28.51 14.94
C ASN A 334 -14.10 29.33 15.41
N GLN A 335 -14.24 30.09 16.49
CA GLN A 335 -13.15 30.86 17.08
C GLN A 335 -12.19 29.94 17.84
N GLU A 336 -12.71 29.07 18.71
CA GLU A 336 -11.89 28.08 19.43
C GLU A 336 -11.20 27.11 18.46
N ILE A 337 -11.89 26.67 17.40
CA ILE A 337 -11.29 25.85 16.34
C ILE A 337 -10.13 26.59 15.64
N ALA A 338 -10.32 27.88 15.34
CA ALA A 338 -9.30 28.70 14.70
C ALA A 338 -8.04 28.82 15.57
N GLU A 339 -8.23 29.02 16.87
CA GLU A 339 -7.15 29.07 17.87
C GLU A 339 -6.44 27.72 17.97
N GLN A 340 -7.17 26.62 18.10
CA GLN A 340 -6.60 25.28 18.26
C GLN A 340 -5.86 24.77 17.02
N LEU A 341 -6.33 25.14 15.82
CA LEU A 341 -5.69 24.78 14.55
C LEU A 341 -4.67 25.82 14.06
N PHE A 342 -4.49 26.93 14.78
CA PHE A 342 -3.62 28.06 14.42
C PHE A 342 -3.90 28.62 13.01
N ILE A 343 -5.17 28.84 12.68
CA ILE A 343 -5.63 29.38 11.38
C ILE A 343 -6.64 30.51 11.58
N SER A 344 -6.99 31.24 10.51
CA SER A 344 -7.99 32.30 10.61
C SER A 344 -9.41 31.75 10.76
N ILE A 345 -10.29 32.49 11.45
CA ILE A 345 -11.73 32.16 11.55
C ILE A 345 -12.38 32.06 10.16
N THR A 346 -11.94 32.87 9.20
CA THR A 346 -12.41 32.80 7.81
C THR A 346 -12.06 31.46 7.17
N THR A 347 -10.84 30.96 7.41
CA THR A 347 -10.41 29.63 6.96
C THR A 347 -11.28 28.53 7.57
N VAL A 348 -11.58 28.60 8.86
CA VAL A 348 -12.51 27.67 9.53
C VAL A 348 -13.90 27.72 8.89
N LYS A 349 -14.46 28.91 8.64
CA LYS A 349 -15.76 29.05 7.96
C LYS A 349 -15.77 28.40 6.58
N THR A 350 -14.67 28.52 5.82
CA THR A 350 -14.51 27.85 4.53
C THR A 350 -14.49 26.33 4.69
N HIS A 351 -13.72 25.79 5.65
CA HIS A 351 -13.72 24.36 5.94
C HIS A 351 -15.11 23.86 6.34
N VAL A 352 -15.81 24.56 7.24
CA VAL A 352 -17.19 24.23 7.63
C VAL A 352 -18.09 24.19 6.39
N ARG A 353 -18.09 25.24 5.56
CA ARG A 353 -18.91 25.28 4.34
C ARG A 353 -18.63 24.07 3.43
N ASN A 354 -17.37 23.75 3.21
CA ASN A 354 -16.99 22.61 2.37
C ASN A 354 -17.41 21.27 3.00
N ILE A 355 -17.29 21.11 4.31
CA ILE A 355 -17.77 19.93 5.04
C ILE A 355 -19.26 19.75 4.81
N LEU A 356 -20.05 20.81 4.97
CA LEU A 356 -21.51 20.76 4.76
C LEU A 356 -21.86 20.36 3.32
N LEU A 357 -21.18 20.95 2.34
CA LEU A 357 -21.38 20.63 0.92
C LEU A 357 -21.04 19.17 0.62
N LYS A 358 -19.88 18.69 1.06
CA LYS A 358 -19.39 17.32 0.80
C LYS A 358 -20.16 16.24 1.54
N LEU A 359 -20.69 16.55 2.72
CA LEU A 359 -21.57 15.65 3.47
C LEU A 359 -23.04 15.77 3.05
N GLU A 360 -23.37 16.72 2.17
CA GLU A 360 -24.72 17.02 1.68
C GLU A 360 -25.71 17.35 2.81
N VAL A 361 -25.25 18.12 3.79
CA VAL A 361 -26.02 18.51 4.99
C VAL A 361 -26.14 20.03 5.09
N LYS A 362 -27.09 20.51 5.90
CA LYS A 362 -27.41 21.94 5.97
C LYS A 362 -26.73 22.66 7.14
N ASN A 363 -26.36 21.94 8.20
CA ASN A 363 -25.75 22.54 9.38
C ASN A 363 -24.68 21.65 10.02
N ARG A 364 -23.87 22.25 10.89
CA ARG A 364 -22.71 21.60 11.50
C ARG A 364 -23.07 20.44 12.43
N ASN A 365 -24.26 20.43 13.01
CA ASN A 365 -24.71 19.32 13.87
C ASN A 365 -25.10 18.11 13.01
N GLU A 366 -25.83 18.33 11.90
CA GLU A 366 -26.10 17.30 10.90
C GLU A 366 -24.81 16.72 10.31
N ALA A 367 -23.76 17.55 10.13
CA ALA A 367 -22.45 17.08 9.68
C ALA A 367 -21.83 16.05 10.64
N VAL A 368 -21.90 16.29 11.95
CA VAL A 368 -21.39 15.34 12.95
C VAL A 368 -22.19 14.04 12.91
N SER A 369 -23.52 14.13 12.92
CA SER A 369 -24.38 12.93 12.87
C SER A 369 -24.13 12.11 11.59
N LYS A 370 -24.04 12.77 10.43
CA LYS A 370 -23.77 12.10 9.16
C LYS A 370 -22.37 11.49 9.12
N ALA A 371 -21.39 12.15 9.72
CA ALA A 371 -20.04 11.63 9.82
C ALA A 371 -19.95 10.39 10.73
N GLN A 372 -20.67 10.36 11.84
CA GLN A 372 -20.78 9.17 12.71
C GLN A 372 -21.49 8.01 11.99
N GLU A 373 -22.61 8.28 11.30
CA GLU A 373 -23.32 7.28 10.47
C GLU A 373 -22.39 6.66 9.41
N LYS A 374 -21.55 7.48 8.77
CA LYS A 374 -20.57 7.06 7.77
C LYS A 374 -19.28 6.47 8.36
N GLY A 375 -19.12 6.42 9.69
CA GLY A 375 -17.91 5.94 10.37
C GLY A 375 -16.66 6.81 10.11
N ILE A 376 -16.85 8.10 9.86
CA ILE A 376 -15.79 9.09 9.66
C ILE A 376 -15.29 9.64 11.01
N LEU A 377 -16.18 9.71 12.02
CA LEU A 377 -15.93 10.13 13.40
C LEU A 377 -16.12 8.99 14.40
#